data_AF-A0A519KV09-F1
#
_entry.id   AF-A0A519KV09-F1
#
_cell.length_a   1.000
_cell.length_b   1.000
_cell.length_c   1.000
_cell.angle_alpha   90.00
_cell.angle_beta   90.00
_cell.angle_gamma   90.00
#
_symmetry.space_group_name_H-M   'P 1'
#
loop_
_entity.id
_entity.type
_entity.pdbx_description
1 polymer ?
#
loop_
_entity_poly.entity_id
_entity_poly.type
_entity_poly.pdbx_seq_one_letter_code
_entity_poly.pdbx_strand_id
1 'polypeptide(L)'
;EQSVRRAMAIQLIINKELGLAKNENPLQGSFIIEELTDLVEEAVYAEFDRITERGGVLGAMETMYQRSKIQEESMHYEWLKHTGEYPIIGVNTFLGKDGSPTVRPGEVIRSTEEEKQVQIETLHNFQKSNEDKSEAALKTLQYAAINQQNLFNVMMDAVKYCSLGQITNALFEVGGKYRRNM
;
A
#
# COMPACT_ATOMS: atom_id res chain seq x y z
N GLU A 1 7.86 -8.83 -18.81
CA GLU A 1 8.92 -9.78 -18.38
C GLU A 1 10.32 -9.15 -18.25
N GLN A 2 10.84 -8.46 -19.27
CA GLN A 2 12.21 -7.90 -19.25
C GLN A 2 12.47 -6.87 -18.14
N SER A 3 11.50 -6.01 -17.81
CA SER A 3 11.63 -5.04 -16.71
C SER A 3 11.78 -5.72 -15.35
N VAL A 4 11.03 -6.80 -15.11
CA VAL A 4 11.10 -7.57 -13.86
C VAL A 4 12.47 -8.24 -13.73
N ARG A 5 13.00 -8.80 -14.83
CA ARG A 5 14.34 -9.40 -14.84
C ARG A 5 15.43 -8.39 -14.48
N ARG A 6 15.37 -7.16 -15.00
CA ARG A 6 16.32 -6.09 -14.65
C ARG A 6 16.22 -5.69 -13.18
N ALA A 7 15.00 -5.55 -12.65
CA ALA A 7 14.80 -5.23 -11.24
C ALA A 7 15.33 -6.33 -10.31
N MET A 8 15.08 -7.61 -10.62
CA MET A 8 15.63 -8.73 -9.85
C MET A 8 17.17 -8.81 -9.94
N ALA A 9 17.74 -8.50 -11.11
CA ALA A 9 19.19 -8.51 -11.30
C ALA A 9 19.91 -7.54 -10.35
N ILE A 10 19.30 -6.41 -9.99
CA ILE A 10 19.87 -5.47 -9.00
C ILE A 10 20.13 -6.19 -7.67
N GLN A 11 19.14 -6.92 -7.14
CA GLN A 11 19.31 -7.66 -5.89
C GLN A 11 20.33 -8.79 -6.02
N LEU A 12 20.33 -9.51 -7.16
CA LEU A 12 21.29 -10.59 -7.39
C LEU A 12 22.73 -10.08 -7.42
N ILE A 13 22.99 -8.98 -8.10
CA ILE A 13 24.33 -8.38 -8.18
C ILE A 13 24.77 -7.90 -6.78
N ILE A 14 23.91 -7.18 -6.06
CA ILE A 14 24.22 -6.75 -4.68
C ILE A 14 24.53 -7.95 -3.78
N ASN A 15 23.73 -9.01 -3.83
CA ASN A 15 23.88 -10.13 -2.90
C ASN A 15 24.98 -11.13 -3.30
N LYS A 16 25.31 -11.26 -4.59
CA LYS A 16 26.26 -12.28 -5.08
C LYS A 16 27.61 -11.71 -5.51
N GLU A 17 27.65 -10.46 -5.98
CA GLU A 17 28.83 -9.89 -6.62
C GLU A 17 29.42 -8.73 -5.81
N LEU A 18 28.60 -7.90 -5.15
CA LEU A 18 29.08 -6.77 -4.37
C LEU A 18 29.84 -7.24 -3.12
N GLY A 19 31.16 -7.04 -3.12
CA GLY A 19 32.03 -7.50 -2.04
C GLY A 19 31.70 -6.94 -0.65
N LEU A 20 31.22 -5.69 -0.56
CA LEU A 20 30.85 -5.07 0.71
C LEU A 20 29.67 -5.80 1.40
N ALA A 21 28.75 -6.35 0.61
CA ALA A 21 27.60 -7.11 1.10
C ALA A 21 27.98 -8.51 1.63
N LYS A 22 29.26 -8.92 1.54
CA LYS A 22 29.76 -10.11 2.24
C LYS A 22 29.88 -9.90 3.75
N ASN A 23 30.00 -8.64 4.19
CA ASN A 23 29.84 -8.29 5.59
C ASN A 23 28.36 -7.90 5.82
N GLU A 24 27.77 -8.38 6.91
CA GLU A 24 26.36 -8.15 7.25
C GLU A 24 26.13 -6.86 8.05
N ASN A 25 27.19 -6.28 8.65
CA ASN A 25 27.12 -5.03 9.40
C ASN A 25 28.10 -3.94 8.92
N PRO A 26 28.26 -3.69 7.61
CA PRO A 26 29.34 -2.88 7.06
C PRO A 26 29.28 -1.39 7.45
N LEU A 27 28.15 -0.92 7.97
CA LEU A 27 27.93 0.48 8.35
C LEU A 27 28.19 0.76 9.84
N GLN A 28 28.31 -0.28 10.67
CA GLN A 28 28.57 -0.10 12.11
C GLN A 28 29.96 0.53 12.32
N GLY A 29 30.05 1.51 13.24
CA GLY A 29 31.27 2.28 13.47
C GLY A 29 31.46 3.48 12.54
N SER A 30 30.56 3.71 11.59
CA SER A 30 30.61 4.89 10.73
C SER A 30 30.05 6.11 11.47
N PHE A 31 30.90 7.10 11.72
CA PHE A 31 30.51 8.33 12.45
C PHE A 31 29.28 9.01 11.86
N ILE A 32 29.18 9.11 10.52
CA ILE A 32 28.02 9.73 9.87
C ILE A 32 26.75 8.89 10.03
N ILE A 33 26.86 7.55 10.01
CA ILE A 33 25.69 6.69 10.17
C ILE A 33 25.21 6.72 11.62
N GLU A 34 26.13 6.70 12.59
CA GLU A 34 25.79 6.81 14.02
C GLU A 34 25.10 8.14 14.32
N GLU A 35 25.67 9.27 13.88
CA GLU A 35 25.06 10.58 14.08
C GLU A 35 23.70 10.71 13.38
N LEU A 36 23.56 10.23 12.13
CA LEU A 36 22.27 10.23 11.45
C LEU A 36 21.25 9.31 12.14
N THR A 37 21.70 8.22 12.76
CA THR A 37 20.83 7.31 13.51
C THR A 37 20.23 8.04 14.72
N ASP A 38 21.06 8.71 15.51
CA ASP A 38 20.62 9.47 16.68
C ASP A 38 19.67 10.62 16.30
N LEU A 39 20.02 11.38 15.24
CA LEU A 39 19.19 12.50 14.78
C LEU A 39 17.81 12.06 14.27
N VAL A 40 17.75 10.95 13.53
CA VAL A 40 16.48 10.42 13.02
C VAL A 40 15.66 9.81 14.15
N GLU A 41 16.29 9.10 15.09
CA GLU A 41 15.61 8.54 16.27
C GLU A 41 14.93 9.64 17.08
N GLU A 42 15.66 10.70 17.44
CA GLU A 42 15.12 11.83 18.19
C GLU A 42 13.99 12.53 17.42
N ALA A 43 14.14 12.73 16.10
CA ALA A 43 13.10 13.34 15.27
C ALA A 43 11.81 12.50 15.24
N VAL A 44 11.93 11.16 15.27
CA VAL A 44 10.79 10.23 15.34
C VAL A 44 10.14 10.26 16.72
N TYR A 45 10.90 10.29 17.82
CA TYR A 45 10.32 10.43 19.15
C TYR A 45 9.56 11.74 19.32
N ALA A 46 10.10 12.85 18.82
CA ALA A 46 9.39 14.12 18.81
C ALA A 46 8.08 14.05 17.99
N GLU A 47 8.01 13.21 16.95
CA GLU A 47 6.76 12.98 16.21
C GLU A 47 5.77 12.13 17.01
N PHE A 48 6.24 11.14 17.77
CA PHE A 48 5.38 10.36 18.67
C PHE A 48 4.75 11.23 19.74
N ASP A 49 5.50 12.18 20.32
CA ASP A 49 4.95 13.14 21.29
C ASP A 49 3.87 14.00 20.65
N ARG A 50 4.11 14.55 19.45
CA ARG A 50 3.10 15.32 18.70
C ARG A 50 1.83 14.52 18.44
N ILE A 51 1.94 13.24 18.10
CA ILE A 51 0.78 12.35 17.89
C ILE A 51 0.08 12.05 19.23
N THR A 52 0.84 11.84 20.30
CA THR A 52 0.32 11.53 21.64
C THR A 52 -0.49 12.69 22.21
N GLU A 53 -0.01 13.92 22.07
CA GLU A 53 -0.71 15.16 22.45
C GLU A 53 -2.07 15.32 21.73
N ARG A 54 -2.24 14.67 20.58
CA ARG A 54 -3.48 14.69 19.76
C ARG A 54 -4.42 13.53 20.08
N GLY A 55 -4.25 12.86 21.22
CA GLY A 55 -5.05 11.69 21.60
C GLY A 55 -4.59 10.40 20.92
N GLY A 56 -3.29 10.30 20.63
CA GLY A 56 -2.69 9.17 19.93
C GLY A 56 -3.09 9.12 18.46
N VAL A 57 -2.81 7.98 17.81
CA VAL A 57 -2.99 7.82 16.35
C VAL A 57 -4.44 8.06 15.92
N LEU A 58 -5.41 7.52 16.67
CA LEU A 58 -6.83 7.66 16.33
C LEU A 58 -7.32 9.11 16.45
N GLY A 59 -6.96 9.82 17.53
CA GLY A 59 -7.30 11.24 17.68
C GLY A 59 -6.60 12.13 16.64
N ALA A 60 -5.34 11.82 16.29
CA ALA A 60 -4.64 12.48 15.20
C ALA A 60 -5.33 12.23 13.84
N MET A 61 -5.89 11.04 13.61
CA MET A 61 -6.67 10.74 12.40
C MET A 61 -8.00 11.52 12.34
N GLU A 62 -8.66 11.75 13.48
CA GLU A 62 -9.88 12.56 13.54
C GLU A 62 -9.62 14.02 13.14
N THR A 63 -8.45 14.56 13.52
CA THR A 63 -7.99 15.90 13.12
C THR A 63 -7.24 15.92 11.78
N MET A 64 -7.14 14.78 11.10
CA MET A 64 -6.43 14.57 9.84
C MET A 64 -4.95 14.97 9.85
N TYR A 65 -4.32 14.99 11.03
CA TYR A 65 -2.94 15.45 11.20
C TYR A 65 -1.97 14.77 10.23
N GLN A 66 -1.98 13.43 10.17
CA GLN A 66 -1.07 12.68 9.29
C GLN A 66 -1.34 12.98 7.81
N ARG A 67 -2.62 13.10 7.43
CA ARG A 67 -3.00 13.36 6.03
C ARG A 67 -2.56 14.75 5.60
N SER A 68 -2.83 15.77 6.40
CA SER A 68 -2.42 17.15 6.12
C SER A 68 -0.91 17.24 6.01
N LYS A 69 -0.18 16.64 6.97
CA LYS A 69 1.29 16.63 6.95
C LYS A 69 1.87 15.96 5.70
N ILE A 70 1.35 14.79 5.30
CA ILE A 70 1.76 14.12 4.05
C ILE A 70 1.48 15.02 2.84
N GLN A 71 0.34 15.70 2.81
CA GLN A 71 -0.03 16.58 1.71
C GLN A 71 0.87 17.83 1.65
N GLU A 72 1.18 18.42 2.80
CA GLU A 72 2.08 19.57 2.93
C GLU A 72 3.49 19.20 2.45
N GLU A 73 4.05 18.09 2.92
CA GLU A 73 5.38 17.61 2.50
C GLU A 73 5.40 17.23 1.01
N SER A 74 4.32 16.63 0.49
CA SER A 74 4.19 16.36 -0.94
C SER A 74 4.16 17.64 -1.77
N MET A 75 3.47 18.68 -1.30
CA MET A 75 3.42 19.97 -1.99
C MET A 75 4.78 20.66 -1.96
N HIS A 76 5.46 20.61 -0.81
CA HIS A 76 6.81 21.14 -0.66
C HIS A 76 7.80 20.45 -1.61
N TYR A 77 7.80 19.12 -1.68
CA TYR A 77 8.62 18.36 -2.61
C TYR A 77 8.33 18.73 -4.08
N GLU A 78 7.06 18.76 -4.48
CA GLU A 78 6.69 19.13 -5.85
C GLU A 78 7.08 20.57 -6.18
N TRP A 79 6.97 21.49 -5.22
CA TRP A 79 7.46 22.86 -5.37
C TRP A 79 8.96 22.87 -5.66
N LEU A 80 9.79 22.24 -4.82
CA LEU A 80 11.24 22.20 -5.01
C LEU A 80 11.65 21.53 -6.32
N LYS A 81 10.93 20.48 -6.72
CA LYS A 81 11.10 19.82 -8.01
C LYS A 81 10.78 20.75 -9.19
N HIS A 82 9.72 21.54 -9.09
CA HIS A 82 9.32 22.48 -10.13
C HIS A 82 10.22 23.72 -10.20
N THR A 83 10.66 24.26 -9.07
CA THR A 83 11.61 25.38 -9.04
C THR A 83 13.02 24.98 -9.46
N GLY A 84 13.36 23.69 -9.35
CA GLY A 84 14.68 23.16 -9.67
C GLY A 84 15.66 23.21 -8.49
N GLU A 85 15.21 23.68 -7.32
CA GLU A 85 16.00 23.64 -6.08
C GLU A 85 16.32 22.20 -5.66
N TYR A 86 15.42 21.25 -5.98
CA TYR A 86 15.69 19.83 -5.84
C TYR A 86 16.05 19.22 -7.22
N PRO A 87 17.35 18.95 -7.49
CA PRO A 87 17.79 18.53 -8.81
C PRO A 87 17.39 17.07 -9.12
N ILE A 88 16.64 16.87 -10.20
CA ILE A 88 16.24 15.56 -10.72
C ILE A 88 16.77 15.42 -12.15
N ILE A 89 17.77 14.54 -12.30
CA ILE A 89 18.46 14.26 -13.57
C ILE A 89 17.46 13.74 -14.61
N GLY A 90 17.41 14.40 -15.78
CA GLY A 90 16.52 14.04 -16.88
C GLY A 90 15.08 14.56 -16.72
N VAL A 91 14.77 15.32 -15.68
CA VAL A 91 13.44 15.91 -15.45
C VAL A 91 13.50 17.43 -15.41
N ASN A 92 14.25 18.03 -14.46
CA ASN A 92 14.38 19.49 -14.34
C ASN A 92 15.81 19.98 -14.60
N THR A 93 16.79 19.08 -14.62
CA THR A 93 18.19 19.38 -14.94
C THR A 93 18.80 18.25 -15.79
N PHE A 94 19.93 18.54 -16.45
CA PHE A 94 20.60 17.61 -17.38
C PHE A 94 19.66 17.05 -18.46
N LEU A 95 18.90 17.94 -19.11
CA LEU A 95 17.99 17.57 -20.19
C LEU A 95 18.74 17.26 -21.49
N GLY A 96 18.20 16.30 -22.26
CA GLY A 96 18.70 16.00 -23.60
C GLY A 96 18.38 17.10 -24.60
N LYS A 97 18.88 16.98 -25.83
CA LYS A 97 18.58 17.94 -26.93
C LYS A 97 17.08 18.10 -27.18
N ASP A 98 16.33 17.02 -27.02
CA ASP A 98 14.87 16.97 -27.18
C ASP A 98 14.11 17.26 -25.87
N GLY A 99 14.80 17.74 -24.83
CA GLY A 99 14.25 17.97 -23.50
C GLY A 99 14.07 16.69 -22.68
N SER A 100 12.92 16.58 -21.99
CA SER A 100 12.46 15.37 -21.28
C SER A 100 11.17 14.86 -21.94
N PRO A 101 11.26 14.14 -23.08
CA PRO A 101 10.07 13.62 -23.73
C PRO A 101 9.48 12.48 -22.90
N THR A 102 8.17 12.52 -22.67
CA THR A 102 7.45 11.40 -22.03
C THR A 102 7.53 10.17 -22.92
N VAL A 103 8.38 9.21 -22.54
CA VAL A 103 8.48 7.91 -23.23
C VAL A 103 7.21 7.13 -22.94
N ARG A 104 6.35 6.97 -23.96
CA ARG A 104 5.21 6.05 -23.85
C ARG A 104 5.76 4.62 -23.83
N PRO A 105 5.47 3.81 -22.81
CA PRO A 105 5.88 2.41 -22.81
C PRO A 105 5.34 1.73 -24.06
N GLY A 106 6.21 1.02 -24.81
CA GLY A 106 5.80 0.32 -26.03
C GLY A 106 4.79 -0.80 -25.75
N GLU A 107 4.87 -1.41 -24.57
CA GLU A 107 3.95 -2.45 -24.10
C GLU A 107 3.43 -2.05 -22.72
N VAL A 108 2.12 -1.95 -22.57
CA VAL A 108 1.45 -1.78 -21.29
C VAL A 108 0.69 -3.07 -21.01
N ILE A 109 1.08 -3.77 -19.96
CA ILE A 109 0.38 -4.97 -19.53
C ILE A 109 -0.99 -4.53 -18.98
N ARG A 110 -2.06 -4.97 -19.64
CA ARG A 110 -3.45 -4.79 -19.21
C ARG A 110 -4.16 -6.14 -19.29
N SER A 111 -5.21 -6.30 -18.48
CA SER A 111 -6.07 -7.47 -18.56
C SER A 111 -6.77 -7.55 -19.92
N THR A 112 -6.88 -8.73 -20.50
CA THR A 112 -7.64 -8.94 -21.74
C THR A 112 -9.14 -9.00 -21.46
N GLU A 113 -9.97 -8.97 -22.50
CA GLU A 113 -11.42 -9.07 -22.33
C GLU A 113 -11.82 -10.50 -21.94
N GLU A 114 -11.12 -11.50 -22.48
CA GLU A 114 -11.31 -12.91 -22.18
C GLU A 114 -11.05 -13.19 -20.70
N GLU A 115 -9.99 -12.63 -20.12
CA GLU A 115 -9.68 -12.78 -18.69
C GLU A 115 -10.81 -12.25 -17.79
N LYS A 116 -11.41 -11.11 -18.17
CA LYS A 116 -12.54 -10.55 -17.43
C LYS A 116 -13.76 -11.46 -17.53
N GLN A 117 -14.05 -11.95 -18.74
CA GLN A 117 -15.20 -12.82 -18.98
C GLN A 117 -15.07 -14.15 -18.21
N VAL A 118 -13.87 -14.74 -18.20
CA VAL A 118 -13.55 -15.92 -17.39
C VAL A 118 -13.78 -15.66 -15.89
N GLN A 119 -13.39 -14.49 -15.38
CA GLN A 119 -13.60 -14.13 -13.98
C GLN A 119 -15.09 -13.97 -13.64
N ILE A 120 -15.89 -13.40 -14.53
CA ILE A 120 -17.35 -13.24 -14.37
C ILE A 120 -18.03 -14.61 -14.35
N GLU A 121 -17.70 -15.47 -15.31
CA GLU A 121 -18.27 -16.83 -15.39
C GLU A 121 -17.88 -17.68 -14.19
N THR A 122 -16.62 -17.61 -13.76
CA THR A 122 -16.14 -18.29 -12.55
C THR A 122 -16.91 -17.83 -11.32
N LEU A 123 -17.16 -16.52 -11.20
CA LEU A 123 -17.96 -15.96 -10.10
C LEU A 123 -19.41 -16.47 -10.12
N HIS A 124 -20.08 -16.43 -11.28
CA HIS A 124 -21.46 -16.92 -11.41
C HIS A 124 -21.55 -18.41 -11.09
N ASN A 125 -20.62 -19.22 -11.59
CA ASN A 125 -20.56 -20.65 -11.31
C ASN A 125 -20.31 -20.95 -9.83
N PHE A 126 -19.42 -20.20 -9.19
CA PHE A 126 -19.18 -20.30 -7.75
C PHE A 126 -20.43 -19.93 -6.94
N GLN A 127 -21.12 -18.84 -7.29
CA GLN A 127 -22.34 -18.42 -6.60
C GLN A 127 -23.47 -19.44 -6.77
N LYS A 128 -23.70 -19.91 -8.00
CA LYS A 128 -24.72 -20.91 -8.30
C LYS A 128 -24.47 -22.25 -7.60
N SER A 129 -23.22 -22.67 -7.49
CA SER A 129 -22.87 -23.94 -6.85
C SER A 129 -23.01 -23.93 -5.32
N ASN A 130 -23.11 -22.75 -4.72
CA ASN A 130 -23.17 -22.56 -3.25
C ASN A 130 -24.42 -21.80 -2.81
N GLU A 131 -25.42 -21.67 -3.68
CA GLU A 131 -26.64 -20.89 -3.44
C GLU A 131 -27.37 -21.37 -2.17
N ASP A 132 -27.40 -22.69 -1.95
CA ASP A 132 -28.01 -23.37 -0.81
C ASP A 132 -27.39 -23.02 0.55
N LYS A 133 -26.10 -22.68 0.58
CA LYS A 133 -25.33 -22.41 1.81
C LYS A 133 -25.02 -20.93 2.02
N SER A 134 -24.98 -20.17 0.94
CA SER A 134 -24.50 -18.79 0.95
C SER A 134 -25.30 -17.90 1.91
N GLU A 135 -26.63 -17.94 1.88
CA GLU A 135 -27.48 -17.10 2.71
C GLU A 135 -27.29 -17.38 4.22
N ALA A 136 -27.23 -18.66 4.59
CA ALA A 136 -27.03 -19.08 5.98
C ALA A 136 -25.64 -18.67 6.51
N ALA A 137 -24.61 -18.81 5.68
CA ALA A 137 -23.24 -18.39 6.02
C ALA A 137 -23.14 -16.87 6.20
N LEU A 138 -23.77 -16.08 5.33
CA LEU A 138 -23.80 -14.62 5.44
C LEU A 138 -24.55 -14.15 6.69
N LYS A 139 -25.70 -14.75 7.01
CA LYS A 139 -26.44 -14.44 8.25
C LYS A 139 -25.63 -14.76 9.50
N THR A 140 -24.90 -15.87 9.50
CA THR A 140 -24.00 -16.23 10.61
C THR A 140 -22.88 -15.21 10.78
N LEU A 141 -22.31 -14.74 9.67
CA LEU A 141 -21.29 -13.68 9.67
C LEU A 141 -21.84 -12.35 10.21
N GLN A 142 -23.04 -11.95 9.79
CA GLN A 142 -23.72 -10.76 10.27
C GLN A 142 -24.04 -10.85 11.77
N TYR A 143 -24.53 -12.00 12.22
CA TYR A 143 -24.78 -12.26 13.63
C TYR A 143 -23.49 -12.14 14.45
N ALA A 144 -22.39 -12.73 13.97
CA ALA A 144 -21.10 -12.63 14.63
C ALA A 144 -20.59 -11.18 14.74
N ALA A 145 -20.80 -10.36 13.69
CA ALA A 145 -20.47 -8.93 13.72
C ALA A 145 -21.26 -8.18 14.80
N ILE A 146 -22.58 -8.39 14.86
CA ILE A 146 -23.46 -7.71 15.82
C ILE A 146 -23.13 -8.12 17.26
N ASN A 147 -22.84 -9.41 17.48
CA ASN A 147 -22.57 -9.96 18.80
C ASN A 147 -21.11 -9.87 19.23
N GLN A 148 -20.28 -9.09 18.52
CA GLN A 148 -18.86 -8.89 18.83
C GLN A 148 -18.07 -10.21 18.97
N GLN A 149 -18.44 -11.21 18.16
CA GLN A 149 -17.74 -12.49 18.12
C GLN A 149 -16.50 -12.38 17.23
N ASN A 150 -15.64 -13.41 17.27
CA ASN A 150 -14.49 -13.49 16.39
C ASN A 150 -14.93 -13.66 14.92
N LEU A 151 -14.93 -12.54 14.18
CA LEU A 151 -15.32 -12.50 12.78
C LEU A 151 -14.44 -13.35 11.88
N PHE A 152 -13.14 -13.39 12.15
CA PHE A 152 -12.20 -14.16 11.33
C PHE A 152 -12.52 -15.66 11.37
N ASN A 153 -12.87 -16.18 12.54
CA ASN A 153 -13.25 -17.58 12.70
C ASN A 153 -14.48 -17.94 11.84
N VAL A 154 -15.51 -17.10 11.85
CA VAL A 154 -16.71 -17.31 11.01
C VAL A 154 -16.41 -17.09 9.53
N MET A 155 -15.50 -16.16 9.22
CA MET A 155 -15.08 -15.88 7.85
C MET A 155 -14.38 -17.07 7.20
N MET A 156 -13.58 -17.84 7.95
CA MET A 156 -12.93 -19.07 7.45
C MET A 156 -13.92 -20.11 6.89
N ASP A 157 -15.15 -20.12 7.39
CA ASP A 157 -16.23 -20.96 6.85
C ASP A 157 -17.04 -20.22 5.76
N ALA A 158 -17.32 -18.93 5.93
CA ALA A 158 -18.08 -18.15 4.95
C ALA A 158 -17.39 -18.11 3.57
N VAL A 159 -16.06 -17.97 3.50
CA VAL A 159 -15.32 -17.88 2.22
C VAL A 159 -15.39 -19.15 1.38
N LYS A 160 -15.79 -20.29 1.95
CA LYS A 160 -15.99 -21.54 1.20
C LYS A 160 -17.23 -21.49 0.31
N TYR A 161 -18.21 -20.65 0.67
CA TYR A 161 -19.54 -20.61 0.05
C TYR A 161 -19.94 -19.21 -0.45
N CYS A 162 -19.22 -18.17 -0.02
CA CYS A 162 -19.54 -16.78 -0.32
C CYS A 162 -18.37 -16.07 -0.99
N SER A 163 -18.67 -15.31 -2.04
CA SER A 163 -17.69 -14.49 -2.75
C SER A 163 -17.29 -13.24 -1.92
N LEU A 164 -16.16 -12.62 -2.29
CA LEU A 164 -15.67 -11.39 -1.66
C LEU A 164 -16.73 -10.28 -1.63
N GLY A 165 -17.46 -10.09 -2.74
CA GLY A 165 -18.52 -9.08 -2.84
C GLY A 165 -19.71 -9.37 -1.93
N GLN A 166 -20.15 -10.64 -1.85
CA GLN A 166 -21.24 -11.05 -0.95
C GLN A 166 -20.88 -10.80 0.53
N ILE A 167 -19.67 -11.20 0.94
CA ILE A 167 -19.16 -10.99 2.30
C ILE A 167 -19.07 -9.50 2.62
N THR A 168 -18.48 -8.71 1.72
CA THR A 168 -18.29 -7.27 1.92
C THR A 168 -19.64 -6.54 2.07
N ASN A 169 -20.61 -6.84 1.20
CA ASN A 169 -21.93 -6.23 1.27
C ASN A 169 -22.68 -6.64 2.54
N ALA A 170 -22.62 -7.92 2.93
CA ALA A 170 -23.25 -8.38 4.17
C ALA A 170 -22.67 -7.68 5.41
N LEU A 171 -21.35 -7.43 5.44
CA LEU A 171 -20.71 -6.66 6.51
C LEU A 171 -21.05 -5.17 6.45
N PHE A 172 -21.27 -4.58 5.27
CA PHE A 172 -21.71 -3.18 5.17
C PHE A 172 -23.10 -2.94 5.74
N GLU A 173 -24.00 -3.92 5.68
CA GLU A 173 -25.36 -3.82 6.25
C GLU A 173 -25.35 -3.71 7.78
N VAL A 174 -24.36 -4.32 8.44
CA VAL A 174 -24.27 -4.38 9.91
C VAL A 174 -23.18 -3.49 10.51
N GLY A 175 -22.08 -3.27 9.79
CA GLY A 175 -20.89 -2.52 10.24
C GLY A 175 -20.73 -1.14 9.61
N GLY A 176 -21.61 -0.77 8.66
CA GLY A 176 -21.53 0.48 7.93
C GLY A 176 -20.43 0.51 6.86
N LYS A 177 -20.34 1.64 6.15
CA LYS A 177 -19.33 1.87 5.11
C LYS A 177 -18.35 2.93 5.60
N TYR A 178 -17.09 2.81 5.19
CA TYR A 178 -16.10 3.86 5.45
C TYR A 178 -16.60 5.19 4.88
N ARG A 179 -16.66 6.22 5.74
CA ARG A 179 -16.95 7.59 5.35
C ARG A 179 -15.64 8.30 5.10
N ARG A 180 -15.48 8.88 3.91
CA ARG A 180 -14.34 9.75 3.62
C ARG A 180 -14.46 10.98 4.51
N ASN A 181 -13.51 11.15 5.42
CA ASN A 181 -13.35 12.41 6.13
C ASN A 181 -12.77 13.41 5.11
N MET A 182 -13.47 14.53 4.89
CA MET A 182 -12.96 15.67 4.11
C MET A 182 -12.30 16.66 5.03
#